data_AF-A0AAV0QN89-F1
#
_entry.id   AF-A0AAV0QN89-F1
#
_cell.length_a   1.000
_cell.length_b   1.000
_cell.length_c   1.000
_cell.angle_alpha   90.00
_cell.angle_beta   90.00
_cell.angle_gamma   90.00
#
_symmetry.space_group_name_H-M   'P 1'
#
loop_
_entity.id
_entity.type
_entity.pdbx_description
1 polymer ?
#
loop_
_entity_poly.entity_id
_entity_poly.type
_entity_poly.pdbx_seq_one_letter_code
_entity_poly.pdbx_strand_id
1 'polypeptide(L)'
;MSILCGIPLLECVYCLACARWAWKRCLHTAGHDSETWGVATADEFEPVPRLCRYILAVYEEDLRNPQWEPPGGYGINPDWVKLKRTYNDTQGRAPPYLLYLDHDHSDIVLAVRGLNLAKECDYKLLLDNKLGKRKIDGGYVHNGLLKAAGWVLDSECGVLKELVEKYPSYSLTFAGHSLGSGVAAMLALVVVLNSGKLGNVERKRVRCFAIAPARCMSLNLAVRYADVINSVVLQASDDELTAQMVSD
;
A
#
# COMPACT_ATOMS: atom_id res chain seq x y z
N MET A 1 15.31 19.99 54.39
CA MET A 1 16.33 19.91 53.32
C MET A 1 16.47 18.45 52.87
N SER A 2 15.73 18.01 51.84
CA SER A 2 15.98 16.69 51.19
C SER A 2 15.30 16.50 49.83
N ILE A 3 14.69 17.53 49.26
CA ILE A 3 14.03 17.44 47.94
C ILE A 3 15.08 17.49 46.80
N LEU A 4 16.27 18.05 47.05
CA LEU A 4 17.34 18.21 46.05
C LEU A 4 18.14 16.93 45.73
N CYS A 5 18.13 15.89 46.57
CA CYS A 5 18.84 14.64 46.29
C CYS A 5 18.04 13.63 45.43
N GLY A 6 16.73 13.83 45.27
CA GLY A 6 15.88 12.91 44.49
C GLY A 6 15.82 13.25 42.99
N ILE A 7 16.08 14.50 42.63
CA ILE A 7 15.99 15.01 41.25
C ILE A 7 17.02 14.34 40.32
N PRO A 8 18.30 14.17 40.69
CA PRO A 8 19.29 13.53 39.82
C PRO A 8 19.00 12.04 39.56
N LEU A 9 18.48 11.32 40.56
CA LEU A 9 18.12 9.91 40.43
C LEU A 9 16.91 9.72 39.50
N LEU A 10 15.90 10.59 39.61
CA LEU A 10 14.74 10.61 38.72
C LEU A 10 15.15 10.88 37.27
N GLU A 11 16.05 11.84 37.04
CA GLU A 11 16.61 12.15 35.72
C GLU A 11 17.41 10.97 35.14
N CYS A 12 18.25 10.32 35.95
CA CYS A 12 19.00 9.13 35.51
C CYS A 12 18.07 7.97 35.14
N VAL A 13 17.05 7.67 35.96
CA VAL A 13 16.07 6.63 35.66
C VAL A 13 15.29 6.94 34.38
N TYR A 14 14.90 8.20 34.19
CA TYR A 14 14.23 8.67 32.97
C TYR A 14 15.13 8.53 31.73
N CYS A 15 16.39 8.94 31.82
CA CYS A 15 17.38 8.80 30.75
C CYS A 15 17.63 7.33 30.40
N LEU A 16 17.78 6.46 31.40
CA LEU A 16 17.94 5.01 31.18
C LEU A 16 16.69 4.38 30.55
N ALA A 17 15.49 4.80 30.96
CA ALA A 17 14.25 4.34 30.35
C ALA A 17 14.13 4.81 28.89
N CYS A 18 14.48 6.05 28.58
CA CYS A 18 14.51 6.60 27.22
C CYS A 18 15.55 5.90 26.35
N ALA A 19 16.76 5.66 26.89
CA ALA A 19 17.84 4.95 26.21
C ALA A 19 17.44 3.49 25.93
N ARG A 20 16.84 2.79 26.90
CA ARG A 20 16.32 1.42 26.71
C ARG A 20 15.18 1.38 25.71
N TRP A 21 14.28 2.37 25.72
CA TRP A 21 13.20 2.48 24.75
C TRP A 21 13.76 2.71 23.34
N ALA A 22 14.72 3.62 23.19
CA ALA A 22 15.39 3.91 21.91
C ALA A 22 16.16 2.67 21.43
N TRP A 23 16.95 2.03 22.29
CA TRP A 23 17.67 0.78 22.02
C TRP A 23 16.74 -0.33 21.53
N LYS A 24 15.65 -0.60 22.27
CA LYS A 24 14.64 -1.57 21.84
C LYS A 24 14.03 -1.21 20.50
N ARG A 25 13.76 0.07 20.23
CA ARG A 25 13.12 0.48 18.99
C ARG A 25 14.07 0.48 17.78
N CYS A 26 15.36 0.71 18.01
CA CYS A 26 16.39 0.64 16.97
C CYS A 26 16.83 -0.80 16.68
N LEU A 27 16.74 -1.72 17.66
CA LEU A 27 17.12 -3.12 17.51
C LEU A 27 15.94 -4.06 17.27
N HIS A 28 14.71 -3.59 17.38
CA HIS A 28 13.56 -4.39 17.02
C HIS A 28 13.49 -4.52 15.49
N THR A 29 14.12 -5.58 15.00
CA THR A 29 13.97 -6.06 13.64
C THR A 29 12.79 -7.03 13.61
N ALA A 30 11.77 -6.72 12.81
CA ALA A 30 10.64 -7.63 12.57
C ALA A 30 11.02 -8.82 11.66
N GLY A 31 12.32 -9.12 11.51
CA GLY A 31 12.84 -10.10 10.55
C GLY A 31 12.46 -11.54 10.89
N HIS A 32 12.15 -11.82 12.17
CA HIS A 32 11.72 -13.12 12.65
C HIS A 32 10.21 -13.15 12.97
N ASP A 33 9.49 -12.05 12.76
CA ASP A 33 8.06 -11.98 13.09
C ASP A 33 7.22 -12.91 12.21
N SER A 34 7.73 -13.28 11.02
CA SER A 34 7.12 -14.19 10.04
C SER A 34 7.36 -15.68 10.31
N GLU A 35 8.27 -16.06 11.24
CA GLU A 35 8.63 -17.48 11.48
C GLU A 35 7.45 -18.34 11.94
N THR A 36 6.42 -17.70 12.52
CA THR A 36 5.22 -18.38 13.03
C THR A 36 4.00 -18.18 12.14
N TRP A 37 4.15 -17.50 11.00
CA TRP A 37 3.03 -17.25 10.08
C TRP A 37 2.72 -18.51 9.28
N GLY A 38 1.44 -18.74 9.00
CA GLY A 38 1.04 -19.81 8.08
C GLY A 38 1.56 -19.54 6.67
N VAL A 39 1.95 -20.61 5.97
CA VAL A 39 2.32 -20.53 4.55
C VAL A 39 1.08 -20.17 3.74
N ALA A 40 1.22 -19.16 2.87
CA ALA A 40 0.15 -18.79 1.95
C ALA A 40 -0.11 -19.92 0.94
N THR A 41 -1.38 -20.23 0.70
CA THR A 41 -1.76 -21.17 -0.35
C THR A 41 -1.47 -20.60 -1.73
N ALA A 42 -1.37 -21.46 -2.74
CA ALA A 42 -1.16 -21.03 -4.13
C ALA A 42 -2.25 -20.04 -4.59
N ASP A 43 -3.51 -20.28 -4.20
CA ASP A 43 -4.64 -19.42 -4.57
C ASP A 43 -4.61 -18.05 -3.87
N GLU A 44 -4.15 -18.01 -2.61
CA GLU A 44 -3.97 -16.74 -1.89
C GLU A 44 -2.85 -15.90 -2.48
N PHE A 45 -1.80 -16.55 -2.99
CA PHE A 45 -0.64 -15.87 -3.56
C PHE A 45 -0.74 -15.58 -5.05
N GLU A 46 -1.58 -16.30 -5.81
CA GLU A 46 -1.76 -16.14 -7.26
C GLU A 46 -1.92 -14.68 -7.71
N PRO A 47 -2.71 -13.82 -7.03
CA PRO A 47 -2.87 -12.44 -7.47
C PRO A 47 -1.58 -11.62 -7.38
N VAL A 48 -0.64 -11.98 -6.51
CA VAL A 48 0.52 -11.15 -6.16
C VAL A 48 1.45 -10.92 -7.36
N PRO A 49 1.97 -11.95 -8.07
CA PRO A 49 2.81 -11.72 -9.25
C PRO A 49 2.08 -10.95 -10.36
N ARG A 50 0.79 -11.22 -10.57
CA ARG A 50 -0.05 -10.52 -11.56
C ARG A 50 -0.15 -9.03 -11.25
N LEU A 51 -0.53 -8.68 -10.02
CA LEU A 51 -0.67 -7.30 -9.57
C LEU A 51 0.67 -6.56 -9.56
N CYS A 52 1.78 -7.24 -9.23
CA CYS A 52 3.12 -6.68 -9.39
C CYS A 52 3.40 -6.26 -10.84
N ARG A 53 3.06 -7.10 -11.82
CA ARG A 53 3.20 -6.74 -13.24
C ARG A 53 2.32 -5.54 -13.61
N TYR A 54 1.10 -5.47 -13.10
CA TYR A 54 0.21 -4.33 -13.36
C TYR A 54 0.75 -3.03 -12.77
N ILE A 55 1.34 -3.07 -11.58
CA ILE A 55 2.03 -1.93 -10.97
C ILE A 55 3.26 -1.53 -11.79
N LEU A 56 4.05 -2.49 -12.28
CA LEU A 56 5.22 -2.22 -13.13
C LEU A 56 4.81 -1.57 -14.45
N ALA A 57 3.69 -1.98 -15.05
CA ALA A 57 3.18 -1.35 -16.28
C ALA A 57 2.85 0.15 -16.09
N VAL A 58 2.56 0.62 -14.87
CA VAL A 58 2.39 2.05 -14.58
C VAL A 58 3.68 2.84 -14.82
N TYR A 59 4.85 2.19 -14.79
CA TYR A 59 6.14 2.83 -15.04
C TYR A 59 6.45 3.03 -16.52
N GLU A 60 5.80 2.29 -17.42
CA GLU A 60 5.95 2.48 -18.85
C GLU A 60 5.44 3.85 -19.30
N GLU A 61 5.93 4.35 -20.43
CA GLU A 61 5.31 5.50 -21.10
C GLU A 61 4.18 5.03 -22.01
N ASP A 62 4.47 4.08 -22.90
CA ASP A 62 3.54 3.45 -23.83
C ASP A 62 3.34 1.96 -23.49
N LEU A 63 2.10 1.57 -23.20
CA LEU A 63 1.73 0.19 -22.90
C LEU A 63 1.64 -0.71 -24.14
N ARG A 64 1.56 -0.14 -25.34
CA ARG A 64 1.56 -0.91 -26.61
C ARG A 64 2.98 -1.18 -27.11
N ASN A 65 3.95 -0.38 -26.67
CA ASN A 65 5.36 -0.55 -26.99
C ASN A 65 6.24 -0.37 -25.74
N PRO A 66 6.11 -1.28 -24.76
CA PRO A 66 6.80 -1.18 -23.49
C PRO A 66 8.33 -1.35 -23.64
N GLN A 67 9.09 -0.65 -22.80
CA GLN A 67 10.55 -0.61 -22.85
C GLN A 67 11.24 -1.51 -21.82
N TRP A 68 10.57 -1.77 -20.69
CA TRP A 68 11.14 -2.42 -19.51
C TRP A 68 10.32 -3.64 -19.08
N GLU A 69 9.78 -4.37 -20.06
CA GLU A 69 9.01 -5.57 -19.77
C GLU A 69 9.84 -6.62 -19.03
N PRO A 70 9.30 -7.21 -17.95
CA PRO A 70 9.92 -8.38 -17.35
C PRO A 70 9.80 -9.60 -18.29
N PRO A 71 10.57 -10.67 -18.06
CA PRO A 71 10.36 -11.94 -18.75
C PRO A 71 8.89 -12.40 -18.63
N GLY A 72 8.25 -12.65 -19.79
CA GLY A 72 6.82 -12.99 -19.87
C GLY A 72 5.86 -11.80 -19.99
N GLY A 73 6.39 -10.57 -20.08
CA GLY A 73 5.61 -9.35 -20.27
C GLY A 73 4.80 -8.93 -19.04
N TYR A 74 4.05 -7.83 -19.18
CA TYR A 74 3.18 -7.36 -18.10
C TYR A 74 1.88 -8.16 -17.95
N GLY A 75 1.50 -8.97 -18.94
CA GLY A 75 0.22 -9.68 -18.95
C GLY A 75 -0.99 -8.73 -18.98
N ILE A 76 -0.81 -7.50 -19.46
CA ILE A 76 -1.88 -6.51 -19.64
C ILE A 76 -2.32 -6.50 -21.09
N ASN A 77 -3.62 -6.49 -21.32
CA ASN A 77 -4.20 -6.10 -22.60
C ASN A 77 -4.42 -4.57 -22.63
N PRO A 78 -3.70 -3.80 -23.49
CA PRO A 78 -3.86 -2.35 -23.55
C PRO A 78 -5.29 -1.88 -23.86
N ASP A 79 -6.12 -2.69 -24.51
CA ASP A 79 -7.51 -2.35 -24.83
C ASP A 79 -8.44 -2.44 -23.60
N TRP A 80 -7.99 -3.09 -22.53
CA TRP A 80 -8.74 -3.19 -21.27
C TRP A 80 -8.37 -2.10 -20.26
N VAL A 81 -7.38 -1.27 -20.57
CA VAL A 81 -7.02 -0.09 -19.78
C VAL A 81 -8.12 0.96 -19.92
N LYS A 82 -8.71 1.38 -18.80
CA LYS A 82 -9.73 2.44 -18.78
C LYS A 82 -9.12 3.82 -18.69
N LEU A 83 -8.06 3.97 -17.92
CA LEU A 83 -7.27 5.20 -17.85
C LEU A 83 -5.90 4.92 -17.26
N LYS A 84 -4.97 5.80 -17.60
CA LYS A 84 -3.64 5.90 -17.00
C LYS A 84 -3.39 7.37 -16.69
N ARG A 85 -2.96 7.66 -15.46
CA ARG A 85 -2.66 9.02 -15.00
C ARG A 85 -1.18 9.14 -14.72
N THR A 86 -0.56 10.14 -15.31
CA THR A 86 0.82 10.55 -15.12
C THR A 86 0.91 11.68 -14.09
N TYR A 87 2.13 12.12 -13.75
CA TYR A 87 2.33 13.28 -12.88
C TYR A 87 1.69 14.57 -13.42
N ASN A 88 1.57 14.71 -14.75
CA ASN A 88 0.93 15.86 -15.36
C ASN A 88 -0.57 15.85 -15.08
N ASP A 89 -1.20 14.68 -15.16
CA ASP A 89 -2.62 14.52 -14.88
C ASP A 89 -2.92 14.68 -13.38
N THR A 90 -2.06 14.13 -12.51
CA THR A 90 -2.27 14.21 -11.06
C THR A 90 -1.86 15.55 -10.45
N GLN A 91 -1.11 16.37 -11.20
CA GLN A 91 -0.54 17.63 -10.72
C GLN A 91 0.24 17.46 -9.41
N GLY A 92 0.88 16.29 -9.23
CA GLY A 92 1.65 15.94 -8.02
C GLY A 92 0.81 15.68 -6.76
N ARG A 93 -0.52 15.54 -6.87
CA ARG A 93 -1.40 15.23 -5.72
C ARG A 93 -1.45 13.75 -5.37
N ALA A 94 -1.09 12.89 -6.31
CA ALA A 94 -0.94 11.45 -6.15
C ALA A 94 0.16 10.92 -7.08
N PRO A 95 0.81 9.79 -6.75
CA PRO A 95 1.68 9.08 -7.68
C PRO A 95 0.89 8.64 -8.92
N PRO A 96 1.54 8.40 -10.07
CA PRO A 96 0.87 7.87 -11.25
C PRO A 96 0.16 6.54 -10.96
N TYR A 97 -0.91 6.27 -11.71
CA TYR A 97 -1.71 5.05 -11.56
C TYR A 97 -2.39 4.63 -12.84
N LEU A 98 -2.82 3.38 -12.88
CA LEU A 98 -3.54 2.73 -13.97
C LEU A 98 -4.83 2.14 -13.43
N LEU A 99 -5.95 2.37 -14.11
CA LEU A 99 -7.20 1.64 -13.89
C LEU A 99 -7.37 0.63 -15.01
N TYR A 100 -7.28 -0.64 -14.65
CA TYR A 100 -7.28 -1.78 -15.54
C TYR A 100 -8.49 -2.67 -15.26
N LEU A 101 -9.16 -3.12 -16.32
CA LEU A 101 -10.29 -4.04 -16.22
C LEU A 101 -9.84 -5.45 -16.62
N ASP A 102 -9.49 -6.25 -15.63
CA ASP A 102 -8.99 -7.60 -15.81
C ASP A 102 -10.17 -8.56 -16.00
N HIS A 103 -10.53 -8.81 -17.25
CA HIS A 103 -11.67 -9.66 -17.58
C HIS A 103 -11.43 -11.13 -17.25
N ASP A 104 -10.18 -11.60 -17.36
CA ASP A 104 -9.82 -12.99 -17.12
C ASP A 104 -9.99 -13.37 -15.64
N HIS A 105 -9.75 -12.42 -14.74
CA HIS A 105 -9.86 -12.63 -13.29
C HIS A 105 -11.10 -11.99 -12.67
N SER A 106 -11.99 -11.41 -13.48
CA SER A 106 -13.15 -10.64 -13.02
C SER A 106 -12.77 -9.58 -11.97
N ASP A 107 -11.80 -8.72 -12.31
CA ASP A 107 -11.23 -7.76 -11.36
C ASP A 107 -11.14 -6.34 -11.95
N ILE A 108 -11.53 -5.34 -11.16
CA ILE A 108 -11.33 -3.92 -11.44
C ILE A 108 -10.10 -3.49 -10.63
N VAL A 109 -8.97 -3.31 -11.29
CA VAL A 109 -7.69 -3.05 -10.62
C VAL A 109 -7.28 -1.59 -10.77
N LEU A 110 -7.10 -0.88 -9.65
CA LEU A 110 -6.42 0.41 -9.62
C LEU A 110 -5.00 0.21 -9.06
N ALA A 111 -4.02 0.21 -9.97
CA ALA A 111 -2.60 -0.01 -9.68
C ALA A 111 -1.85 1.32 -9.55
N VAL A 112 -1.20 1.56 -8.41
CA VAL A 112 -0.48 2.80 -8.08
C VAL A 112 1.02 2.54 -7.99
N ARG A 113 1.82 3.27 -8.75
CA ARG A 113 3.28 3.11 -8.69
C ARG A 113 3.89 3.70 -7.42
N GLY A 114 5.11 3.27 -7.12
CA GLY A 114 5.96 3.87 -6.10
C GLY A 114 6.49 5.25 -6.51
N LEU A 115 7.20 5.86 -5.56
CA LEU A 115 7.80 7.18 -5.74
C LEU A 115 8.81 7.20 -6.89
N ASN A 116 8.94 8.34 -7.53
CA ASN A 116 10.02 8.65 -8.45
C ASN A 116 11.03 9.58 -7.74
N LEU A 117 12.30 9.16 -7.67
CA LEU A 117 13.37 9.90 -6.99
C LEU A 117 13.61 11.31 -7.59
N ALA A 118 13.23 11.54 -8.84
CA ALA A 118 13.32 12.85 -9.48
C ALA A 118 12.10 13.74 -9.22
N LYS A 119 11.05 13.25 -8.55
CA LYS A 119 9.77 13.96 -8.37
C LYS A 119 9.60 14.44 -6.93
N GLU A 120 9.85 15.73 -6.72
CA GLU A 120 9.71 16.40 -5.41
C GLU A 120 8.32 16.22 -4.78
N CYS A 121 7.26 16.15 -5.60
CA CYS A 121 5.89 15.95 -5.13
C CYS A 121 5.70 14.63 -4.36
N ASP A 122 6.40 13.55 -4.76
CA ASP A 122 6.32 12.27 -4.06
C ASP A 122 6.97 12.34 -2.68
N TYR A 123 8.08 13.07 -2.55
CA TYR A 123 8.68 13.34 -1.25
C TYR A 123 7.77 14.22 -0.38
N LYS A 124 7.14 15.26 -0.96
CA LYS A 124 6.17 16.09 -0.23
C LYS A 124 5.01 15.27 0.31
N LEU A 125 4.50 14.33 -0.49
CA LEU A 125 3.45 13.41 -0.09
C LEU A 125 3.92 12.50 1.05
N LEU A 126 5.07 11.85 0.89
CA LEU A 126 5.67 10.96 1.90
C LEU A 126 5.97 11.70 3.22
N LEU A 127 6.41 12.96 3.15
CA LEU A 127 6.79 13.74 4.33
C LEU A 127 5.62 14.52 4.96
N ASP A 128 4.42 14.55 4.34
CA ASP A 128 3.23 15.17 4.93
C ASP A 128 2.58 14.27 6.01
N ASN A 129 3.34 13.93 7.05
CA ASN A 129 2.88 13.08 8.15
C ASN A 129 3.34 13.57 9.53
N LYS A 130 2.60 14.55 10.08
CA LYS A 130 2.79 14.95 11.49
C LYS A 130 1.98 14.04 12.40
N LEU A 131 2.56 13.60 13.51
CA LEU A 131 1.91 12.74 14.52
C LEU A 131 0.56 13.33 14.96
N GLY A 132 -0.45 12.46 15.10
CA GLY A 132 -1.78 12.85 15.59
C GLY A 132 -2.66 13.64 14.62
N LYS A 133 -2.16 14.01 13.42
CA LYS A 133 -2.90 14.87 12.49
C LYS A 133 -4.20 14.27 11.97
N ARG A 134 -4.26 12.95 11.75
CA ARG A 134 -5.40 12.32 11.07
C ARG A 134 -5.83 11.05 11.78
N LYS A 135 -7.00 11.15 12.42
CA LYS A 135 -7.73 10.01 12.97
C LYS A 135 -8.79 9.57 11.97
N ILE A 136 -8.90 8.27 11.76
CA ILE A 136 -9.98 7.66 10.98
C ILE A 136 -10.34 6.34 11.65
N ASP A 137 -11.64 6.08 11.77
CA ASP A 137 -12.15 4.83 12.32
C ASP A 137 -11.50 4.41 13.66
N GLY A 138 -11.24 5.39 14.55
CA GLY A 138 -10.61 5.14 15.85
C GLY A 138 -9.11 4.82 15.83
N GLY A 139 -8.44 4.89 14.68
CA GLY A 139 -6.98 4.79 14.57
C GLY A 139 -6.34 5.99 13.90
N TYR A 140 -5.04 5.90 13.62
CA TYR A 140 -4.25 6.95 12.98
C TYR A 140 -3.77 6.50 11.61
N VAL A 141 -3.76 7.43 10.66
CA VAL A 141 -3.27 7.17 9.30
C VAL A 141 -2.28 8.23 8.86
N HIS A 142 -1.47 7.87 7.88
CA HIS A 142 -0.51 8.76 7.27
C HIS A 142 -1.23 9.85 6.47
N ASN A 143 -1.04 11.11 6.87
CA ASN A 143 -1.85 12.21 6.33
C ASN A 143 -1.65 12.44 4.82
N GLY A 144 -0.41 12.43 4.31
CA GLY A 144 -0.13 12.57 2.88
C GLY A 144 -0.75 11.46 2.03
N LEU A 145 -0.55 10.19 2.42
CA LEU A 145 -1.16 9.03 1.77
C LEU A 145 -2.69 9.08 1.76
N LEU A 146 -3.32 9.47 2.88
CA LEU A 146 -4.78 9.63 2.95
C LEU A 146 -5.28 10.75 2.01
N LYS A 147 -4.58 11.88 1.94
CA LYS A 147 -4.94 12.97 1.02
C LYS A 147 -4.84 12.54 -0.44
N ALA A 148 -3.77 11.82 -0.80
CA ALA A 148 -3.58 11.30 -2.14
C ALA A 148 -4.68 10.30 -2.50
N ALA A 149 -5.01 9.36 -1.60
CA ALA A 149 -6.10 8.41 -1.79
C ALA A 149 -7.46 9.11 -1.96
N GLY A 150 -7.78 10.09 -1.12
CA GLY A 150 -9.01 10.88 -1.26
C GLY A 150 -9.05 11.60 -2.61
N TRP A 151 -7.94 12.18 -3.05
CA TRP A 151 -7.85 12.86 -4.34
C TRP A 151 -8.07 11.90 -5.52
N VAL A 152 -7.45 10.71 -5.50
CA VAL A 152 -7.65 9.69 -6.54
C VAL A 152 -9.10 9.22 -6.57
N LEU A 153 -9.68 8.91 -5.40
CA LEU A 153 -11.06 8.47 -5.31
C LEU A 153 -12.03 9.54 -5.83
N ASP A 154 -11.85 10.81 -5.46
CA ASP A 154 -12.73 11.88 -5.93
C ASP A 154 -12.56 12.15 -7.43
N SER A 155 -11.33 12.03 -7.97
CA SER A 155 -11.04 12.23 -9.39
C SER A 155 -11.64 11.13 -10.27
N GLU A 156 -11.57 9.88 -9.82
CA GLU A 156 -11.98 8.71 -10.60
C GLU A 156 -13.31 8.10 -10.12
N CYS A 157 -14.02 8.78 -9.21
CA CYS A 157 -15.27 8.32 -8.59
C CYS A 157 -16.31 7.89 -9.64
N GLY A 158 -16.51 8.71 -10.68
CA GLY A 158 -17.48 8.44 -11.73
C GLY A 158 -17.18 7.15 -12.49
N VAL A 159 -15.93 6.99 -12.93
CA VAL A 159 -15.49 5.81 -13.68
C VAL A 159 -15.51 4.56 -12.80
N LEU A 160 -15.01 4.64 -11.57
CA LEU A 160 -15.04 3.52 -10.63
C LEU A 160 -16.46 3.07 -10.32
N LYS A 161 -17.37 4.02 -10.07
CA LYS A 161 -18.78 3.72 -9.83
C LYS A 161 -19.43 3.04 -11.03
N GLU A 162 -19.23 3.57 -12.24
CA GLU A 162 -19.74 2.95 -13.47
C GLU A 162 -19.25 1.51 -13.64
N LEU A 163 -17.95 1.26 -13.43
CA LEU A 163 -17.40 -0.08 -13.56
C LEU A 163 -17.94 -1.05 -12.51
N VAL A 164 -18.04 -0.61 -11.25
CA VAL A 164 -18.57 -1.43 -10.16
C VAL A 164 -20.03 -1.81 -10.38
N GLU A 165 -20.84 -0.89 -10.92
CA GLU A 165 -22.24 -1.12 -11.28
C GLU A 165 -22.38 -2.02 -12.52
N LYS A 166 -21.53 -1.80 -13.53
CA LYS A 166 -21.52 -2.56 -14.78
C LYS A 166 -21.03 -4.00 -14.59
N TYR A 167 -20.10 -4.23 -13.67
CA TYR A 167 -19.51 -5.53 -13.38
C TYR A 167 -19.75 -5.92 -11.91
N PRO A 168 -20.99 -6.29 -11.54
CA PRO A 168 -21.34 -6.56 -10.14
C PRO A 168 -20.68 -7.82 -9.57
N SER A 169 -20.23 -8.75 -10.43
CA SER A 169 -19.47 -9.93 -10.02
C SER A 169 -17.97 -9.67 -9.84
N TYR A 170 -17.46 -8.51 -10.29
CA TYR A 170 -16.02 -8.26 -10.26
C TYR A 170 -15.57 -7.80 -8.88
N SER A 171 -14.36 -8.17 -8.47
CA SER A 171 -13.71 -7.52 -7.33
C SER A 171 -13.25 -6.11 -7.68
N LEU A 172 -13.09 -5.28 -6.66
CA LEU A 172 -12.47 -3.96 -6.75
C LEU A 172 -11.15 -4.03 -5.98
N THR A 173 -10.04 -4.10 -6.72
CA THR A 173 -8.71 -4.32 -6.15
C THR A 173 -7.85 -3.08 -6.26
N PHE A 174 -7.34 -2.61 -5.13
CA PHE A 174 -6.33 -1.56 -5.08
C PHE A 174 -4.95 -2.20 -4.92
N ALA A 175 -4.03 -1.92 -5.82
CA ALA A 175 -2.69 -2.48 -5.75
C ALA A 175 -1.66 -1.35 -5.80
N GLY A 176 -0.56 -1.49 -5.08
CA GLY A 176 0.52 -0.52 -5.21
C GLY A 176 1.83 -0.99 -4.62
N HIS A 177 2.91 -0.36 -5.05
CA HIS A 177 4.28 -0.64 -4.60
C HIS A 177 4.85 0.54 -3.80
N SER A 178 5.58 0.26 -2.71
CA SER A 178 6.33 1.28 -1.94
C SER A 178 5.43 2.45 -1.53
N LEU A 179 5.67 3.68 -2.00
CA LEU A 179 4.77 4.82 -1.74
C LEU A 179 3.32 4.57 -2.21
N GLY A 180 3.16 3.98 -3.40
CA GLY A 180 1.87 3.69 -4.00
C GLY A 180 1.06 2.66 -3.22
N SER A 181 1.73 1.72 -2.56
CA SER A 181 1.06 0.73 -1.69
C SER A 181 0.32 1.40 -0.53
N GLY A 182 0.90 2.47 0.04
CA GLY A 182 0.28 3.23 1.12
C GLY A 182 -0.93 4.01 0.64
N VAL A 183 -0.88 4.53 -0.60
CA VAL A 183 -2.04 5.15 -1.26
C VAL A 183 -3.13 4.11 -1.53
N ALA A 184 -2.79 2.93 -2.05
CA ALA A 184 -3.71 1.83 -2.30
C ALA A 184 -4.40 1.35 -1.00
N ALA A 185 -3.64 1.19 0.09
CA ALA A 185 -4.19 0.85 1.40
C ALA A 185 -5.18 1.90 1.94
N MET A 186 -4.85 3.19 1.77
CA MET A 186 -5.76 4.29 2.14
C MET A 186 -7.00 4.35 1.25
N LEU A 187 -6.88 4.04 -0.05
CA LEU A 187 -8.02 3.95 -0.97
C LEU A 187 -9.00 2.86 -0.54
N ALA A 188 -8.49 1.65 -0.27
CA ALA A 188 -9.32 0.55 0.20
C ALA A 188 -10.04 0.90 1.50
N LEU A 189 -9.33 1.49 2.47
CA LEU A 189 -9.90 1.95 3.72
C LEU A 189 -11.01 2.99 3.50
N VAL A 190 -10.77 4.02 2.67
CA VAL A 190 -11.76 5.08 2.41
C VAL A 190 -12.97 4.53 1.66
N VAL A 191 -12.78 3.65 0.68
CA VAL A 191 -13.88 3.02 -0.07
C VAL A 191 -14.74 2.15 0.83
N VAL A 192 -14.14 1.33 1.69
CA VAL A 192 -14.88 0.48 2.63
C VAL A 192 -15.67 1.32 3.63
N LEU A 193 -15.11 2.42 4.12
CA LEU A 193 -15.82 3.35 5.01
C LEU A 193 -16.91 4.17 4.31
N ASN A 194 -16.82 4.34 2.99
CA ASN A 194 -17.71 5.19 2.19
C ASN A 194 -18.27 4.43 0.99
N SER A 195 -18.72 3.18 1.19
CA SER A 195 -19.14 2.29 0.10
C SER A 195 -20.24 2.89 -0.78
N GLY A 196 -21.09 3.74 -0.21
CA GLY A 196 -22.11 4.50 -0.94
C GLY A 196 -21.57 5.44 -2.03
N LYS A 197 -20.29 5.86 -1.97
CA LYS A 197 -19.66 6.63 -3.05
C LYS A 197 -19.52 5.81 -4.34
N LEU A 198 -19.33 4.49 -4.23
CA LEU A 198 -19.11 3.58 -5.35
C LEU A 198 -20.25 2.56 -5.49
N GLY A 199 -21.50 3.04 -5.45
CA GLY A 199 -22.67 2.19 -5.71
C GLY A 199 -22.94 1.11 -4.66
N ASN A 200 -22.56 1.36 -3.40
CA ASN A 200 -22.67 0.40 -2.29
C ASN A 200 -21.90 -0.90 -2.53
N VAL A 201 -20.68 -0.80 -3.05
CA VAL A 201 -19.79 -1.96 -3.20
C VAL A 201 -19.68 -2.74 -1.89
N GLU A 202 -19.92 -4.05 -1.97
CA GLU A 202 -19.84 -4.93 -0.81
C GLU A 202 -18.40 -5.02 -0.31
N ARG A 203 -18.19 -4.95 1.01
CA ARG A 203 -16.85 -4.99 1.62
C ARG A 203 -16.00 -6.18 1.12
N LYS A 204 -16.60 -7.37 1.00
CA LYS A 204 -15.93 -8.60 0.52
C LYS A 204 -15.41 -8.53 -0.92
N ARG A 205 -15.93 -7.60 -1.73
CA ARG A 205 -15.44 -7.36 -3.10
C ARG A 205 -14.25 -6.43 -3.13
N VAL A 206 -14.03 -5.65 -2.07
CA VAL A 206 -12.91 -4.70 -1.99
C VAL A 206 -11.68 -5.41 -1.46
N ARG A 207 -10.57 -5.32 -2.19
CA ARG A 207 -9.30 -5.92 -1.81
C ARG A 207 -8.18 -4.92 -1.99
N CYS A 208 -7.10 -5.11 -1.27
CA CYS A 208 -5.87 -4.36 -1.43
C CYS A 208 -4.65 -5.27 -1.35
N PHE A 209 -3.70 -5.05 -2.25
CA PHE A 209 -2.39 -5.70 -2.25
C PHE A 209 -1.31 -4.62 -2.17
N ALA A 210 -0.81 -4.43 -0.96
CA ALA A 210 0.18 -3.43 -0.63
C ALA A 210 1.58 -4.06 -0.68
N ILE A 211 2.28 -3.88 -1.81
CA ILE A 211 3.59 -4.48 -2.08
C ILE A 211 4.70 -3.58 -1.53
N ALA A 212 5.59 -4.16 -0.70
CA ALA A 212 6.65 -3.48 0.03
C ALA A 212 6.17 -2.19 0.73
N PRO A 213 5.19 -2.28 1.66
CA PRO A 213 4.45 -1.11 2.05
C PRO A 213 5.16 -0.15 3.00
N ALA A 214 4.95 1.14 2.77
CA ALA A 214 5.26 2.16 3.76
C ALA A 214 4.31 2.04 4.96
N ARG A 215 4.81 2.31 6.17
CA ARG A 215 3.96 2.39 7.37
C ARG A 215 2.91 3.50 7.21
N CYS A 216 1.67 3.11 6.94
CA CYS A 216 0.61 4.03 6.53
C CYS A 216 -0.55 4.14 7.54
N MET A 217 -0.65 3.24 8.52
CA MET A 217 -1.71 3.26 9.54
C MET A 217 -1.27 2.68 10.88
N SER A 218 -2.05 2.92 11.94
CA SER A 218 -1.84 2.33 13.26
C SER A 218 -2.20 0.84 13.30
N LEU A 219 -1.58 0.10 14.21
CA LEU A 219 -1.77 -1.35 14.35
C LEU A 219 -3.24 -1.77 14.48
N ASN A 220 -4.05 -1.01 15.24
CA ASN A 220 -5.47 -1.32 15.39
C ASN A 220 -6.26 -1.23 14.07
N LEU A 221 -5.87 -0.35 13.14
CA LEU A 221 -6.45 -0.31 11.79
C LEU A 221 -5.93 -1.45 10.94
N ALA A 222 -4.62 -1.74 11.01
CA ALA A 222 -4.04 -2.86 10.28
C ALA A 222 -4.75 -4.19 10.62
N VAL A 223 -5.01 -4.44 11.91
CA VAL A 223 -5.76 -5.63 12.37
C VAL A 223 -7.23 -5.58 11.93
N ARG A 224 -7.90 -4.42 12.04
CA ARG A 224 -9.32 -4.28 11.68
C ARG A 224 -9.60 -4.45 10.18
N TYR A 225 -8.63 -4.14 9.32
CA TYR A 225 -8.76 -4.22 7.87
C TYR A 225 -7.94 -5.38 7.28
N ALA A 226 -7.54 -6.36 8.10
CA ALA A 226 -6.77 -7.52 7.65
C ALA A 226 -7.55 -8.42 6.67
N ASP A 227 -8.88 -8.33 6.65
CA ASP A 227 -9.75 -9.00 5.67
C ASP A 227 -9.77 -8.30 4.29
N VAL A 228 -9.28 -7.06 4.21
CA VAL A 228 -9.29 -6.23 2.99
C VAL A 228 -7.89 -5.96 2.48
N ILE A 229 -6.92 -5.71 3.38
CA ILE A 229 -5.59 -5.21 3.05
C ILE A 229 -4.52 -6.27 3.30
N ASN A 230 -3.99 -6.83 2.22
CA ASN A 230 -2.88 -7.77 2.23
C ASN A 230 -1.57 -7.01 2.07
N SER A 231 -0.65 -7.18 3.03
CA SER A 231 0.69 -6.59 2.96
C SER A 231 1.69 -7.64 2.52
N VAL A 232 2.40 -7.38 1.42
CA VAL A 232 3.37 -8.32 0.86
C VAL A 232 4.76 -7.72 0.99
N VAL A 233 5.66 -8.42 1.67
CA VAL A 233 7.06 -8.03 1.85
C VAL A 233 7.92 -9.18 1.37
N LEU A 234 8.87 -8.89 0.48
CA LEU A 234 9.88 -9.86 0.10
C LEU A 234 10.90 -9.96 1.24
N GLN A 235 10.99 -11.14 1.85
CA GLN A 235 12.03 -11.43 2.82
C GLN A 235 13.30 -11.81 2.05
N ALA A 236 14.36 -11.02 2.22
CA ALA A 236 15.69 -11.43 1.76
C ALA A 236 16.28 -12.34 2.84
N SER A 237 16.46 -13.62 2.53
CA SER A 237 17.28 -14.52 3.34
C SER A 237 18.75 -14.32 2.94
N ASP A 238 19.64 -14.17 3.92
CA ASP A 238 21.09 -14.07 3.71
C ASP A 238 21.69 -15.35 3.08
N ASP A 239 20.91 -16.44 3.02
CA ASP A 239 21.40 -17.76 2.65
C ASP A 239 21.49 -18.04 1.14
N GLU A 240 20.93 -17.24 0.22
CA GLU A 240 21.02 -17.58 -1.22
C GLU A 240 21.12 -16.38 -2.19
N LEU A 241 22.36 -16.00 -2.47
CA LEU A 241 22.78 -15.53 -3.80
C LEU A 241 23.20 -16.72 -4.70
N THR A 242 22.88 -17.94 -4.28
CA THR A 242 23.03 -19.19 -5.03
C THR A 242 21.65 -19.81 -5.18
N ALA A 243 21.12 -19.81 -6.39
CA ALA A 243 19.88 -20.50 -6.68
C ALA A 243 19.96 -21.99 -6.31
N GLN A 244 19.31 -22.40 -5.21
CA GLN A 244 18.85 -23.77 -5.05
C GLN A 244 17.44 -23.76 -4.43
N MET A 245 16.46 -24.18 -5.23
CA MET A 245 15.15 -24.58 -4.72
C MET A 245 15.32 -25.62 -3.62
N VAL A 246 14.90 -25.31 -2.39
CA VAL A 246 14.49 -26.32 -1.41
C VAL A 246 13.29 -25.80 -0.63
N SER A 247 12.24 -26.62 -0.61
CA SER A 247 11.05 -26.49 0.21
C SER A 247 11.38 -26.69 1.68
N ASP A 248 10.95 -25.75 2.53
CA ASP A 248 10.12 -25.98 3.73
C ASP A 248 9.79 -24.65 4.43
#